data_AF-A0A3N0J210-F1
#
_entry.id   AF-A0A3N0J210-F1
#
_cell.length_a   1.000
_cell.length_b   1.000
_cell.length_c   1.000
_cell.angle_alpha   90.00
_cell.angle_beta   90.00
_cell.angle_gamma   90.00
#
_symmetry.space_group_name_H-M   'P 1'
#
loop_
_entity.id
_entity.type
_entity.pdbx_description
1 polymer ?
#
loop_
_entity_poly.entity_id
_entity_poly.type
_entity_poly.pdbx_seq_one_letter_code
_entity_poly.pdbx_strand_id
1 'polypeptide(L)'
;MIVSRESLYRLNPGAIRKGLGLALLFWSAINAIVAVLAGFGIVVSTIDPRDRLSSCALCLLLGVAFFMWGRFQQRRYRLAREYDGLIGRNATDISEIAARKDVPSSEVIEDLATLNKSGFLTECSVDYDSGVVRRGEEQRAISTTS
;
A
#
# COMPACT_ATOMS: atom_id res chain seq x y z
N MET A 1 -10.80 -3.17 0.68
CA MET A 1 -10.82 -1.80 1.26
C MET A 1 -10.87 -0.84 0.10
N ILE A 2 -11.93 -0.04 0.01
CA ILE A 2 -12.10 0.98 -1.04
C ILE A 2 -11.31 2.21 -0.61
N VAL A 3 -10.45 2.74 -1.48
CA VAL A 3 -9.60 3.90 -1.20
C VAL A 3 -10.16 5.09 -1.99
N SER A 4 -10.75 6.05 -1.29
CA SER A 4 -11.23 7.29 -1.92
C SER A 4 -10.06 8.16 -2.36
N ARG A 5 -10.27 9.03 -3.36
CA ARG A 5 -9.23 9.95 -3.84
C ARG A 5 -8.67 10.84 -2.73
N GLU A 6 -9.53 11.36 -1.86
CA GLU A 6 -9.11 12.15 -0.70
C GLU A 6 -8.19 11.34 0.25
N SER A 7 -8.51 10.07 0.49
CA SER A 7 -7.68 9.18 1.30
C SER A 7 -6.33 8.83 0.62
N LEU A 8 -6.30 8.81 -0.71
CA LEU A 8 -5.09 8.59 -1.51
C LEU A 8 -4.05 9.70 -1.29
N TYR A 9 -4.50 10.94 -1.06
CA TYR A 9 -3.63 12.12 -0.89
C TYR A 9 -3.44 12.57 0.57
N ARG A 10 -4.45 12.41 1.44
CA ARG A 10 -4.35 12.80 2.87
C ARG A 10 -3.48 11.84 3.70
N LEU A 11 -3.54 10.55 3.40
CA LEU A 11 -2.87 9.52 4.20
C LEU A 11 -1.81 8.81 3.38
N ASN A 12 -0.63 8.63 3.95
CA ASN A 12 0.40 7.73 3.43
C ASN A 12 0.44 6.47 4.32
N PRO A 13 -0.52 5.54 4.19
CA PRO A 13 -0.61 4.36 5.06
C PRO A 13 0.62 3.45 4.92
N GLY A 14 1.35 3.53 3.80
CA GLY A 14 2.65 2.87 3.64
C GLY A 14 3.70 3.38 4.64
N ALA A 15 3.74 4.69 4.92
CA ALA A 15 4.66 5.27 5.90
C ALA A 15 4.32 4.85 7.34
N ILE A 16 3.04 4.87 7.70
CA ILE A 16 2.56 4.45 9.03
C ILE A 16 2.91 2.98 9.29
N ARG A 17 2.61 2.09 8.33
CA ARG A 17 2.88 0.65 8.47
C ARG A 17 4.38 0.33 8.49
N LYS A 18 5.20 1.06 7.72
CA LYS A 18 6.66 0.98 7.83
C LYS A 18 7.16 1.41 9.20
N GLY A 19 6.63 2.51 9.75
CA GLY A 19 6.95 2.98 11.09
C GLY A 19 6.60 1.94 12.15
N LEU A 20 5.41 1.34 12.07
CA LEU A 20 5.00 0.26 12.96
C LEU A 20 5.92 -0.96 12.85
N GLY A 21 6.27 -1.37 11.62
CA GLY A 21 7.21 -2.47 11.39
C GLY A 21 8.60 -2.18 11.98
N LEU A 22 9.11 -0.96 11.80
CA LEU A 22 10.40 -0.54 12.37
C LEU A 22 10.37 -0.53 13.90
N ALA A 23 9.28 -0.05 14.50
CA ALA A 23 9.10 -0.04 15.95
C ALA A 23 9.08 -1.46 16.53
N LEU A 24 8.41 -2.41 15.87
CA LEU A 24 8.40 -3.82 16.27
C LEU A 24 9.78 -4.48 16.16
N LEU A 25 10.54 -4.16 15.10
CA LEU A 25 11.92 -4.63 14.96
C LEU A 25 12.82 -4.07 16.07
N PHE A 26 12.68 -2.80 16.40
CA PHE A 26 13.42 -2.17 17.51
C PHE A 26 13.05 -2.80 18.86
N TRP A 27 11.75 -3.02 19.10
CA TRP A 27 11.26 -3.69 20.30
C TRP A 27 11.81 -5.12 20.42
N SER A 28 11.90 -5.85 19.31
CA SER A 28 12.49 -7.18 19.31
C SER A 28 13.98 -7.15 19.65
N ALA A 29 14.74 -6.20 19.09
CA ALA A 29 16.15 -6.04 19.41
C ALA A 29 16.36 -5.76 20.91
N ILE A 30 15.53 -4.92 21.52
CA ILE A 30 15.55 -4.68 22.97
C ILE A 30 15.31 -5.98 23.74
N ASN A 31 14.26 -6.73 23.42
CA ASN A 31 13.97 -7.98 24.12
C ASN A 31 15.09 -9.03 23.97
N ALA A 32 15.75 -9.09 22.81
CA ALA A 32 16.90 -9.95 22.59
C ALA A 32 18.08 -9.56 23.50
N ILE A 33 18.40 -8.27 23.60
CA ILE A 33 19.45 -7.76 24.50
C ILE A 33 19.13 -8.13 25.95
N VAL A 34 17.91 -7.87 26.40
CA VAL A 34 17.48 -8.16 27.78
C VAL A 34 17.51 -9.67 28.07
N ALA A 35 17.16 -10.53 27.10
CA ALA A 35 17.25 -11.97 27.23
C ALA A 35 18.71 -12.46 27.37
N VAL A 36 19.64 -11.89 26.59
CA VAL A 36 21.08 -12.18 26.70
C VAL A 36 21.61 -11.76 28.07
N LEU A 37 21.29 -10.54 28.53
CA LEU A 37 21.70 -10.05 29.85
C LEU A 37 21.16 -10.91 31.00
N ALA A 38 19.92 -11.42 30.87
CA ALA A 38 19.33 -12.35 31.83
C ALA A 38 20.03 -13.71 31.81
N GLY A 39 20.39 -14.23 30.63
CA GLY A 39 21.17 -15.47 30.50
C GLY A 39 22.57 -15.39 31.12
N PHE A 40 23.20 -14.21 31.09
CA PHE A 40 24.46 -13.94 31.79
C PHE A 40 24.29 -13.62 33.29
N GLY A 41 23.06 -13.59 33.81
CA GLY A 41 22.79 -13.27 35.21
C GLY A 41 23.01 -11.80 35.59
N ILE A 42 23.21 -10.91 34.61
CA ILE A 42 23.38 -9.46 34.81
C ILE A 42 22.05 -8.81 35.19
N VAL A 43 20.94 -9.33 34.67
CA VAL A 43 19.58 -8.84 34.94
C VAL A 43 18.73 -9.97 35.50
N VAL A 44 18.18 -9.78 36.71
CA VAL A 44 17.20 -10.71 37.27
C VAL A 44 15.88 -10.52 36.52
N SER A 45 15.40 -11.58 35.88
CA SER A 45 14.11 -11.57 35.19
C SER A 45 13.13 -12.51 35.88
N THR A 46 11.90 -12.02 36.07
CA THR A 46 10.75 -12.80 36.53
C THR A 46 10.07 -13.58 35.42
N ILE A 47 10.52 -13.43 34.17
CA ILE A 47 9.92 -14.03 32.98
C ILE A 47 10.86 -15.10 32.46
N ASP A 48 10.31 -16.28 32.18
CA ASP A 48 11.09 -17.40 31.65
C ASP A 48 11.77 -17.01 30.32
N PRO A 49 13.06 -17.37 30.12
CA PRO A 49 13.80 -16.99 28.93
C PRO A 49 13.19 -17.55 27.64
N ARG A 50 12.47 -18.67 27.71
CA ARG A 50 11.73 -19.24 26.57
C ARG A 50 10.58 -18.33 26.10
N ASP A 51 9.83 -17.75 27.03
CA ASP A 51 8.72 -16.85 26.71
C ASP A 51 9.21 -15.51 26.16
N ARG A 52 10.40 -15.08 26.62
CA ARG A 52 11.08 -13.92 26.03
C ARG A 52 11.53 -14.18 24.60
N LEU A 53 12.13 -15.34 24.34
CA LEU A 53 12.58 -15.71 22.99
C LEU A 53 11.40 -15.87 22.02
N SER A 54 10.28 -16.44 22.46
CA SER A 54 9.07 -16.55 21.62
C SER A 54 8.47 -15.18 21.30
N SER A 55 8.41 -14.27 22.29
CA SER A 55 7.99 -12.88 22.10
C SER A 55 8.93 -12.12 21.14
N CYS A 56 10.25 -12.28 21.28
CA CYS A 56 11.24 -11.73 20.34
C CYS A 56 10.99 -12.20 18.90
N ALA A 57 10.83 -13.52 18.72
CA ALA A 57 10.62 -14.12 17.41
C ALA A 57 9.31 -13.61 16.77
N LEU A 58 8.23 -13.54 17.54
CA LEU A 58 6.97 -12.96 17.08
C LEU A 58 7.12 -11.48 16.68
N CYS A 59 7.81 -10.67 17.50
CA CYS A 59 8.06 -9.26 17.17
C CYS A 59 8.93 -9.10 15.92
N LEU A 60 9.92 -9.98 15.68
CA LEU A 60 10.69 -9.97 14.43
C LEU A 60 9.81 -10.31 13.23
N LEU A 61 9.08 -11.42 13.29
CA LEU A 61 8.24 -11.88 12.19
C LEU A 61 7.19 -10.84 11.82
N LEU A 62 6.48 -10.31 12.83
CA LEU A 62 5.50 -9.25 12.63
C LEU A 62 6.16 -7.95 12.15
N GLY A 63 7.31 -7.57 12.72
CA GLY A 63 8.05 -6.38 12.30
C GLY A 63 8.46 -6.41 10.83
N VAL A 64 9.04 -7.53 10.38
CA VAL A 64 9.40 -7.74 8.97
C VAL A 64 8.15 -7.74 8.08
N ALA A 65 7.09 -8.45 8.48
CA ALA A 65 5.85 -8.51 7.71
C ALA A 65 5.21 -7.13 7.53
N PHE A 66 5.07 -6.35 8.61
CA PHE A 66 4.54 -4.98 8.55
C PHE A 66 5.43 -4.04 7.74
N PHE A 67 6.75 -4.18 7.83
CA PHE A 67 7.68 -3.38 7.06
C PHE A 67 7.60 -3.67 5.56
N MET A 68 7.59 -4.94 5.17
CA MET A 68 7.45 -5.39 3.78
C MET A 68 6.07 -5.03 3.22
N TRP A 69 5.02 -5.22 4.01
CA TRP A 69 3.67 -4.78 3.66
C TRP A 69 3.61 -3.26 3.45
N GLY A 70 4.24 -2.48 4.33
CA GLY A 70 4.33 -1.03 4.21
C GLY A 70 5.08 -0.58 2.95
N ARG A 71 6.20 -1.24 2.60
CA ARG A 71 6.91 -1.07 1.32
C ARG A 71 6.00 -1.31 0.13
N PHE A 72 5.28 -2.44 0.15
CA PHE A 72 4.40 -2.85 -0.93
C PHE A 72 3.23 -1.89 -1.13
N GLN A 73 2.56 -1.51 -0.04
CA GLN A 73 1.47 -0.53 -0.08
C GLN A 73 1.97 0.81 -0.60
N GLN A 74 3.12 1.32 -0.14
CA GLN A 74 3.64 2.59 -0.63
C GLN A 74 3.90 2.59 -2.14
N ARG A 75 4.40 1.48 -2.70
CA ARG A 75 4.56 1.35 -4.17
C ARG A 75 3.21 1.43 -4.88
N ARG A 76 2.19 0.74 -4.38
CA ARG A 76 0.84 0.79 -4.96
C ARG A 76 0.19 2.17 -4.86
N TYR A 77 0.31 2.85 -3.72
CA TYR A 77 -0.19 4.22 -3.56
C TYR A 77 0.53 5.21 -4.49
N ARG A 78 1.83 5.02 -4.72
CA ARG A 78 2.58 5.85 -5.67
C ARG A 78 2.10 5.62 -7.09
N LEU A 79 2.00 4.36 -7.51
CA LEU A 79 1.51 3.98 -8.85
C LEU A 79 0.08 4.49 -9.07
N ALA A 80 -0.80 4.35 -8.08
CA ALA A 80 -2.17 4.88 -8.14
C ALA A 80 -2.21 6.41 -8.30
N ARG A 81 -1.33 7.15 -7.62
CA ARG A 81 -1.24 8.62 -7.78
C ARG A 81 -0.68 9.04 -9.15
N GLU A 82 0.28 8.28 -9.67
CA GLU A 82 0.83 8.52 -11.01
C GLU A 82 -0.26 8.32 -12.06
N TYR A 83 -1.05 7.25 -11.97
CA TYR A 83 -2.19 7.03 -12.85
C TYR A 83 -3.35 8.01 -12.65
N ASP A 84 -3.72 8.38 -11.42
CA ASP A 84 -4.75 9.40 -11.16
C ASP A 84 -4.36 10.78 -11.73
N GLY A 85 -3.06 11.09 -11.76
CA GLY A 85 -2.54 12.32 -12.38
C GLY A 85 -2.56 12.31 -13.91
N LEU A 86 -2.56 11.13 -14.53
CA LEU A 86 -2.63 10.96 -15.99
C LEU A 86 -4.07 10.89 -16.50
N ILE A 87 -4.99 10.40 -15.67
CA ILE A 87 -6.43 10.36 -15.99
C ILE A 87 -6.98 11.78 -15.87
N GLY A 88 -7.34 12.37 -17.01
CA GLY A 88 -7.93 13.71 -17.10
C GLY A 88 -9.31 13.79 -16.42
N ARG A 89 -9.90 14.99 -16.45
CA ARG A 89 -11.30 15.16 -15.98
C ARG A 89 -12.31 14.47 -16.89
N ASN A 90 -11.96 14.27 -18.16
CA ASN A 90 -12.78 13.65 -19.19
C ASN A 90 -12.31 12.20 -19.48
N ALA A 91 -13.01 11.53 -20.39
CA ALA A 91 -12.54 10.33 -21.06
C ALA A 91 -11.08 10.48 -21.55
N THR A 92 -10.18 9.65 -21.04
CA THR A 92 -8.76 9.63 -21.42
C THR A 92 -8.44 8.29 -22.07
N ASP A 93 -7.82 8.31 -23.25
CA ASP A 93 -7.45 7.09 -23.96
C ASP A 93 -6.25 6.39 -23.31
N ILE A 94 -6.31 5.07 -23.22
CA ILE A 94 -5.21 4.23 -22.71
C ILE A 94 -3.95 4.40 -23.57
N SER A 95 -4.10 4.62 -24.88
CA SER A 95 -2.98 4.91 -25.79
C SER A 95 -2.29 6.23 -25.46
N GLU A 96 -3.03 7.24 -25.01
CA GLU A 96 -2.47 8.52 -24.57
C GLU A 96 -1.72 8.36 -23.24
N ILE A 97 -2.28 7.61 -22.29
CA ILE A 97 -1.62 7.27 -21.02
C ILE A 97 -0.32 6.50 -21.28
N ALA A 98 -0.36 5.52 -22.18
CA ALA A 98 0.78 4.72 -22.61
C ALA A 98 1.89 5.59 -23.23
N ALA A 99 1.53 6.51 -24.13
CA ALA A 99 2.47 7.44 -24.75
C ALA A 99 3.12 8.39 -23.74
N ARG A 100 2.36 8.89 -22.75
CA ARG A 100 2.89 9.78 -21.70
C ARG A 100 3.82 9.07 -20.72
N LYS A 101 3.60 7.78 -20.48
CA LYS A 101 4.39 6.96 -19.55
C LYS A 101 5.54 6.21 -20.26
N ASP A 102 5.61 6.27 -21.58
CA ASP A 102 6.59 5.57 -22.43
C ASP A 102 6.59 4.04 -22.19
N VAL A 103 5.38 3.47 -22.12
CA VAL A 103 5.14 2.04 -21.90
C VAL A 103 4.09 1.50 -22.87
N PRO A 104 4.07 0.20 -23.17
CA PRO A 104 3.05 -0.38 -24.02
C PRO A 104 1.65 -0.31 -23.38
N SER A 105 0.61 -0.14 -24.20
CA SER A 105 -0.78 -0.09 -23.74
C SER A 105 -1.22 -1.34 -22.96
N SER A 106 -0.63 -2.51 -23.24
CA SER A 106 -0.87 -3.74 -22.48
C SER A 106 -0.45 -3.62 -21.01
N GLU A 107 0.68 -2.95 -20.74
CA GLU A 107 1.16 -2.73 -19.37
C GLU A 107 0.26 -1.75 -18.63
N VAL A 108 -0.24 -0.72 -19.33
CA VAL A 108 -1.25 0.20 -18.78
C VAL A 108 -2.54 -0.53 -18.42
N ILE A 109 -3.01 -1.43 -19.28
CA ILE A 109 -4.22 -2.24 -19.01
C ILE A 109 -4.02 -3.12 -17.78
N GLU A 110 -2.88 -3.79 -17.66
CA GLU A 110 -2.57 -4.66 -16.52
C GLU A 110 -2.45 -3.86 -15.20
N ASP A 111 -1.80 -2.69 -15.24
CA ASP A 111 -1.68 -1.78 -14.11
C ASP A 111 -3.07 -1.27 -13.66
N LEU A 112 -3.91 -0.82 -14.61
CA LEU A 112 -5.27 -0.35 -14.33
C LEU A 112 -6.15 -1.48 -13.75
N ALA A 113 -6.09 -2.69 -14.31
CA ALA A 113 -6.82 -3.84 -13.81
C ALA A 113 -6.38 -4.20 -12.37
N THR A 114 -5.06 -4.15 -12.11
CA THR A 114 -4.49 -4.41 -10.79
C THR A 114 -4.91 -3.36 -9.77
N LEU A 115 -4.89 -2.08 -10.14
CA LEU A 115 -5.32 -0.97 -9.29
C LEU A 115 -6.81 -1.02 -8.99
N ASN A 116 -7.64 -1.34 -9.98
CA ASN A 116 -9.09 -1.47 -9.82
C ASN A 116 -9.42 -2.64 -8.89
N LYS A 117 -8.85 -3.83 -9.13
CA LYS A 117 -9.01 -5.00 -8.24
C LYS A 117 -8.53 -4.73 -6.81
N SER A 118 -7.52 -3.90 -6.66
CA SER A 118 -6.96 -3.52 -5.36
C SER A 118 -7.78 -2.42 -4.65
N GLY A 119 -8.80 -1.85 -5.29
CA GLY A 119 -9.68 -0.83 -4.73
C GLY A 119 -9.09 0.57 -4.69
N PHE A 120 -8.09 0.88 -5.53
CA PHE A 120 -7.41 2.17 -5.57
C PHE A 120 -7.98 3.17 -6.59
N LEU A 121 -8.69 2.69 -7.61
CA LEU A 121 -9.28 3.49 -8.68
C LEU A 121 -10.81 3.31 -8.74
N THR A 122 -11.47 3.23 -7.58
CA THR A 122 -12.93 2.97 -7.52
C THR A 122 -13.79 4.09 -8.08
N GLU A 123 -13.22 5.28 -8.24
CA GLU A 123 -13.85 6.43 -8.89
C GLU A 123 -13.54 6.48 -10.40
N CYS A 124 -12.84 5.51 -10.97
CA CYS A 124 -12.57 5.43 -12.41
C CYS A 124 -13.23 4.18 -13.01
N SER A 125 -13.96 4.34 -14.11
CA SER A 125 -14.42 3.24 -14.94
C SER A 125 -13.48 3.09 -16.14
N VAL A 126 -12.99 1.87 -16.34
CA VAL A 126 -12.16 1.52 -17.49
C VAL A 126 -13.03 0.73 -18.45
N ASP A 127 -13.20 1.27 -19.66
CA ASP A 127 -13.82 0.57 -20.77
C ASP A 127 -12.71 -0.04 -21.62
N TYR A 128 -12.49 -1.33 -21.46
CA TYR A 128 -11.42 -2.06 -22.15
C TYR A 128 -11.72 -2.29 -23.63
N ASP A 129 -13.00 -2.22 -24.04
CA ASP A 129 -13.41 -2.41 -25.43
C ASP A 129 -13.15 -1.14 -26.24
N SER A 130 -13.45 0.03 -25.67
CA SER A 130 -13.13 1.32 -26.29
C SER A 130 -11.72 1.82 -25.99
N GLY A 131 -11.03 1.23 -25.00
CA GLY A 131 -9.70 1.66 -24.58
C GLY A 131 -9.69 2.99 -23.82
N VAL A 132 -10.81 3.34 -23.18
CA VAL A 132 -11.04 4.65 -22.54
C VAL A 132 -11.15 4.50 -21.03
N VAL A 133 -10.53 5.40 -20.28
CA VAL A 133 -10.71 5.56 -18.84
C VAL A 133 -11.54 6.80 -18.55
N ARG A 134 -12.62 6.66 -17.78
CA ARG A 134 -13.53 7.76 -17.38
C ARG A 134 -13.58 7.89 -15.87
N ARG A 135 -13.70 9.12 -15.35
CA ARG A 135 -13.92 9.37 -13.92
C ARG A 135 -15.42 9.37 -13.61
N GLY A 136 -15.82 8.64 -12.57
CA GLY A 136 -17.21 8.40 -12.18
C GLY A 136 -18.00 9.64 -11.74
N GLU A 137 -17.32 10.75 -11.41
CA GLU A 137 -17.98 12.04 -11.14
C GLU A 137 -18.80 12.54 -12.34
N GLU A 138 -18.43 12.21 -13.58
CA GLU A 138 -19.20 12.57 -14.79
C GLU A 138 -20.35 11.59 -15.08
N GLN A 139 -20.26 10.33 -14.64
CA GLN A 139 -21.34 9.34 -14.86
C GLN A 139 -22.64 9.74 -14.14
N ARG A 140 -22.55 10.41 -12.98
CA ARG A 140 -23.72 10.95 -12.29
C ARG A 140 -24.32 12.17 -12.98
N ALA A 141 -23.52 13.00 -13.63
CA ALA A 141 -24.02 14.19 -14.34
C ALA A 141 -24.73 13.83 -15.66
N ILE A 142 -24.28 12.77 -16.33
CA ILE A 142 -24.90 12.26 -17.56
C ILE A 142 -26.19 11.48 -17.25
N SER A 143 -26.24 10.78 -16.10
CA SER A 143 -27.43 9.99 -15.70
C SER A 143 -28.58 10.83 -15.13
N THR A 144 -28.33 12.08 -14.74
CA THR A 144 -29.38 13.01 -14.23
C THR A 144 -29.94 13.94 -15.30
N THR A 145 -29.42 13.89 -16.52
CA THR A 145 -29.91 14.68 -17.66
C THR A 145 -30.71 13.86 -18.67
N SER A 146 -30.99 12.59 -18.38
CA SER A 146 -31.88 11.71 -19.16
C SER A 146 -33.29 11.63 -18.57
#